data_AF-A0A943BXZ2-F1
#
_entry.id   AF-A0A943BXZ2-F1
#
_cell.length_a   1.000
_cell.length_b   1.000
_cell.length_c   1.000
_cell.angle_alpha   90.00
_cell.angle_beta   90.00
_cell.angle_gamma   90.00
#
_symmetry.space_group_name_H-M   'P 1'
#
loop_
_entity.id
_entity.type
_entity.pdbx_description
1 polymer ?
#
loop_
_entity_poly.entity_id
_entity_poly.type
_entity_poly.pdbx_seq_one_letter_code
_entity_poly.pdbx_strand_id
1 'polypeptide(L)'
;MRGSDSMHAKSDLALRLKLLRKERGLTSDQVAEAVGVKSATYRRYEIDTKPKDSIYLALADFFGVTVDFLMSGKVPKSEYRLADGSMYRSSCEIMELSDREAAFVSKLRGLSQEDCDEVMKFIEWKKSQSGTK
;
A
#
# COMPACT_ATOMS: atom_id res chain seq x y z
N MET A 1 0.76 20.08 -42.51
CA MET A 1 -0.29 20.62 -41.60
C MET A 1 -0.11 19.99 -40.24
N ARG A 2 0.01 20.80 -39.18
CA ARG A 2 0.13 20.33 -37.79
C ARG A 2 -1.25 19.87 -37.32
N GLY A 3 -1.35 18.64 -36.83
CA GLY A 3 -2.51 18.15 -36.08
C GLY A 3 -2.29 18.35 -34.59
N SER A 4 -2.74 19.49 -34.07
CA SER A 4 -3.31 19.62 -32.72
C SER A 4 -4.65 18.85 -32.71
N ASP A 5 -5.11 18.13 -31.69
CA ASP A 5 -4.85 18.09 -30.27
C ASP A 5 -5.01 16.63 -29.81
N SER A 6 -3.99 16.04 -29.20
CA SER A 6 -4.19 14.90 -28.32
C SER A 6 -4.35 15.46 -26.92
N MET A 7 -5.59 15.56 -26.44
CA MET A 7 -5.86 15.81 -25.02
C MET A 7 -5.16 14.71 -24.21
N HIS A 8 -4.03 15.04 -23.59
CA HIS A 8 -3.23 14.10 -22.83
C HIS A 8 -4.00 13.65 -21.58
N ALA A 9 -4.66 12.50 -21.67
CA ALA A 9 -5.10 11.77 -20.50
C ALA A 9 -3.87 11.56 -19.60
N LYS A 10 -3.89 12.12 -18.39
CA LYS A 10 -2.79 11.97 -17.42
C LYS A 10 -2.49 10.50 -17.26
N SER A 11 -1.21 10.13 -17.27
CA SER A 11 -0.80 8.77 -16.98
C SER A 11 -1.33 8.35 -15.61
N ASP A 12 -1.90 7.14 -15.48
CA ASP A 12 -2.40 6.66 -14.19
C ASP A 12 -1.31 6.65 -13.10
N LEU A 13 -0.05 6.43 -13.49
CA LEU A 13 1.11 6.57 -12.61
C LEU A 13 1.25 7.99 -12.06
N ALA A 14 1.11 9.00 -12.93
CA ALA A 14 1.22 10.40 -12.54
C ALA A 14 0.15 10.78 -11.51
N LEU A 15 -1.08 10.27 -11.67
CA LEU A 15 -2.17 10.44 -10.71
C LEU A 15 -1.84 9.77 -9.37
N ARG A 16 -1.31 8.54 -9.39
CA ARG A 16 -0.92 7.80 -8.17
C ARG A 16 0.21 8.47 -7.40
N LEU A 17 1.28 8.90 -8.07
CA LEU A 17 2.38 9.61 -7.42
C LEU A 17 1.90 10.91 -6.75
N LYS A 18 1.03 11.65 -7.45
CA LYS A 18 0.44 12.87 -6.91
C LYS A 18 -0.48 12.61 -5.71
N LEU A 19 -1.22 11.50 -5.72
CA LEU A 19 -2.06 11.07 -4.61
C LEU A 19 -1.18 10.72 -3.39
N LEU A 20 -0.24 9.79 -3.53
CA LEU A 20 0.68 9.33 -2.48
C LEU A 20 1.43 10.49 -1.81
N ARG A 21 1.86 11.47 -2.62
CA ARG A 21 2.53 12.67 -2.11
C ARG A 21 1.58 13.56 -1.31
N LYS A 22 0.36 13.79 -1.80
CA LYS A 22 -0.63 14.64 -1.13
C LYS A 22 -1.14 14.05 0.18
N GLU A 23 -1.36 12.73 0.22
CA GLU A 23 -1.77 12.02 1.44
C GLU A 23 -0.74 12.18 2.57
N ARG A 24 0.55 12.29 2.21
CA ARG A 24 1.65 12.53 3.15
C ARG A 24 1.96 14.02 3.39
N GLY A 25 1.20 14.95 2.80
CA GLY A 25 1.42 16.39 2.98
C GLY A 25 2.74 16.91 2.40
N LEU A 26 3.35 16.19 1.45
CA LEU A 26 4.69 16.48 0.94
C LEU A 26 4.67 17.42 -0.28
N THR A 27 5.72 18.23 -0.41
CA THR A 27 6.01 19.01 -1.63
C THR A 27 6.68 18.13 -2.68
N SER A 28 6.57 18.52 -3.96
CA SER A 28 7.27 17.81 -5.05
C SER A 28 8.79 17.83 -4.87
N ASP A 29 9.33 18.85 -4.21
CA ASP A 29 10.76 19.02 -4.00
C ASP A 29 11.26 18.07 -2.91
N GLN A 30 10.47 17.86 -1.84
CA GLN A 30 10.78 16.87 -0.79
C GLN A 30 10.83 15.44 -1.34
N VAL A 31 9.90 15.07 -2.22
CA VAL A 31 9.93 13.73 -2.84
C VAL A 31 11.12 13.61 -3.81
N ALA A 32 11.40 14.66 -4.59
CA ALA A 32 12.52 14.66 -5.52
C ALA A 32 13.86 14.46 -4.79
N GLU A 33 14.07 15.16 -3.68
CA GLU A 33 15.24 15.03 -2.83
C GLU A 33 15.36 13.61 -2.27
N ALA A 34 14.28 13.07 -1.71
CA ALA A 34 14.27 11.74 -1.13
C ALA A 34 14.60 10.61 -2.12
N VAL A 35 14.17 10.74 -3.39
CA VAL A 35 14.45 9.74 -4.44
C VAL A 35 15.66 10.09 -5.31
N GLY A 36 16.43 11.11 -4.95
CA GLY A 36 17.68 11.47 -5.60
C GLY A 36 17.54 12.03 -7.03
N VAL A 37 16.45 12.77 -7.31
CA VAL A 37 16.22 13.42 -8.61
C VAL A 37 16.05 14.92 -8.47
N LYS A 38 16.19 15.65 -9.59
CA LYS A 38 15.90 17.08 -9.63
C LYS A 38 14.39 17.32 -9.47
N SER A 39 14.01 18.39 -8.77
CA SER A 39 12.61 18.84 -8.63
C SER A 39 11.82 18.87 -9.94
N ALA A 40 12.40 19.43 -11.00
CA ALA A 40 11.78 19.49 -12.32
C ALA A 40 11.52 18.09 -12.90
N THR A 41 12.41 17.14 -12.64
CA THR A 41 12.26 15.75 -13.08
C THR A 41 11.09 15.08 -12.37
N TYR A 42 10.98 15.21 -11.04
CA TYR A 42 9.86 14.63 -10.30
C TYR A 42 8.51 15.24 -10.70
N ARG A 43 8.45 16.57 -10.91
CA ARG A 43 7.23 17.24 -11.39
C ARG A 43 6.75 16.68 -12.73
N ARG A 44 7.66 16.29 -13.63
CA ARG A 44 7.31 15.61 -14.89
C ARG A 44 6.75 14.21 -14.69
N TYR A 45 7.19 13.48 -13.66
CA TYR A 45 6.61 12.19 -13.30
C TYR A 45 5.14 12.31 -12.87
N GLU A 46 4.76 13.43 -12.25
CA GLU A 46 3.36 13.73 -11.89
C GLU A 46 2.51 14.29 -13.04
N ILE A 47 3.03 14.30 -14.28
CA ILE A 47 2.33 14.79 -15.46
C ILE A 47 2.21 13.68 -16.50
N ASP A 48 3.32 13.27 -17.11
CA ASP A 48 3.30 12.41 -18.30
C ASP A 48 4.57 11.57 -18.52
N THR A 49 5.57 11.71 -17.66
CA THR A 49 6.88 11.09 -17.89
C THR A 49 7.04 9.84 -17.02
N LYS A 50 7.47 8.72 -17.62
CA LYS A 50 7.79 7.51 -16.85
C LYS A 50 9.19 7.63 -16.21
N PRO A 51 9.34 7.29 -14.91
CA PRO A 51 10.65 7.14 -14.28
C PRO A 51 11.48 6.00 -14.92
N LYS A 52 12.78 5.99 -14.63
CA LYS A 52 13.64 4.83 -14.90
C LYS A 52 13.48 3.81 -13.77
N ASP A 53 13.85 2.56 -14.01
CA ASP A 53 13.67 1.44 -13.06
C ASP A 53 14.26 1.73 -11.67
N SER A 54 15.46 2.31 -11.60
CA SER A 54 16.07 2.69 -10.32
C SER A 54 15.26 3.71 -9.53
N ILE A 55 14.56 4.62 -10.23
CA ILE A 55 13.70 5.63 -9.61
C ILE A 55 12.35 5.02 -9.22
N TYR A 56 11.84 4.03 -9.95
CA TYR A 56 10.66 3.28 -9.51
C TYR A 56 10.90 2.58 -8.17
N LEU A 57 12.06 1.94 -8.01
CA LEU A 57 12.45 1.31 -6.74
C LEU A 57 12.53 2.34 -5.62
N ALA A 58 13.25 3.46 -5.85
CA ALA A 58 13.36 4.52 -4.85
C ALA A 58 11.99 5.14 -4.47
N LEU A 59 11.08 5.32 -5.42
CA LEU A 59 9.72 5.80 -5.16
C LEU A 59 8.89 4.77 -4.37
N ALA A 60 9.01 3.49 -4.72
CA ALA A 60 8.32 2.40 -4.04
C ALA A 60 8.77 2.31 -2.58
N ASP A 61 10.07 2.30 -2.34
CA ASP A 61 10.66 2.29 -0.99
C ASP A 61 10.27 3.54 -0.20
N PHE A 62 10.37 4.72 -0.80
CA PHE A 62 10.02 5.99 -0.15
C PHE A 62 8.55 6.06 0.27
N PHE A 63 7.64 5.58 -0.58
CA PHE A 63 6.21 5.56 -0.29
C PHE A 63 5.76 4.29 0.44
N GLY A 64 6.64 3.32 0.73
CA GLY A 64 6.26 2.06 1.36
C GLY A 64 5.21 1.28 0.56
N VAL A 65 5.28 1.31 -0.76
CA VAL A 65 4.38 0.60 -1.68
C VAL A 65 5.19 -0.30 -2.61
N THR A 66 4.54 -1.22 -3.31
CA THR A 66 5.23 -2.02 -4.33
C THR A 66 5.44 -1.27 -5.65
N VAL A 67 6.49 -1.65 -6.40
CA VAL A 67 6.67 -1.17 -7.78
C VAL A 67 5.49 -1.55 -8.67
N ASP A 68 4.91 -2.75 -8.47
CA ASP A 68 3.70 -3.15 -9.19
C ASP A 68 2.54 -2.21 -8.90
N PHE A 69 2.31 -1.82 -7.63
CA PHE A 69 1.29 -0.83 -7.30
C PHE A 69 1.51 0.50 -8.03
N LEU A 70 2.75 1.00 -8.11
CA LEU A 70 3.04 2.23 -8.87
C LEU A 70 2.66 2.09 -10.35
N MET A 71 3.00 0.95 -10.97
CA MET A 71 2.78 0.70 -12.40
C MET A 71 1.33 0.36 -12.74
N SER A 72 0.69 -0.50 -11.96
CA SER A 72 -0.60 -1.13 -12.26
C SER A 72 -1.76 -0.52 -11.45
N GLY A 73 -1.47 0.13 -10.31
CA GLY A 73 -2.46 0.56 -9.33
C GLY A 73 -3.10 -0.58 -8.55
N LYS A 74 -2.63 -1.83 -8.73
CA LYS A 74 -3.12 -2.98 -7.98
C LYS A 74 -2.39 -3.05 -6.67
N VAL A 75 -3.14 -3.03 -5.58
CA VAL A 75 -2.61 -3.39 -4.27
C VAL A 75 -2.34 -4.90 -4.28
N PRO A 76 -1.17 -5.38 -3.84
CA PRO A 76 -0.94 -6.79 -3.59
C PRO A 76 -2.06 -7.34 -2.72
N LYS A 77 -2.86 -8.24 -3.28
CA LYS A 77 -3.79 -9.01 -2.47
C LYS A 77 -2.97 -10.10 -1.81
N SER A 78 -2.60 -9.90 -0.55
CA SER A 78 -2.18 -11.04 0.24
C SER A 78 -3.45 -11.85 0.55
N GLU A 79 -3.76 -12.78 -0.35
CA GLU A 79 -4.85 -13.75 -0.17
C GLU A 79 -4.28 -14.91 0.63
N TYR A 80 -4.65 -15.00 1.91
CA TYR A 80 -4.29 -16.13 2.73
C TYR A 80 -5.50 -17.05 2.85
N ARG A 81 -5.31 -18.33 2.50
CA ARG A 81 -6.25 -19.38 2.84
C ARG A 81 -6.03 -19.74 4.31
N LEU A 82 -7.03 -19.52 5.13
CA LEU A 82 -7.01 -19.88 6.54
C LEU A 82 -7.28 -21.39 6.72
N ALA A 83 -6.98 -21.91 7.91
CA ALA A 83 -7.13 -23.34 8.22
C ALA A 83 -8.59 -23.83 8.10
N ASP A 84 -9.56 -22.95 8.34
CA ASP A 84 -11.00 -23.20 8.21
C ASP A 84 -11.49 -23.11 6.74
N GLY A 85 -10.59 -22.88 5.79
CA GLY A 85 -10.89 -22.71 4.37
C GLY A 85 -11.40 -21.32 3.99
N SER A 86 -11.59 -20.41 4.95
CA SER A 86 -11.96 -19.03 4.67
C SER A 86 -10.77 -18.26 4.06
N MET A 87 -11.09 -17.20 3.31
CA MET A 87 -10.09 -16.36 2.66
C MET A 87 -9.90 -15.07 3.45
N TYR A 88 -8.71 -14.87 4.00
CA TYR A 88 -8.29 -13.56 4.48
C TYR A 88 -7.77 -12.75 3.28
N ARG A 89 -8.47 -11.67 2.94
CA ARG A 89 -8.04 -10.68 1.97
C ARG A 89 -7.61 -9.44 2.72
N SER A 90 -6.32 -9.20 2.84
CA SER A 90 -5.85 -7.88 3.30
C SER A 90 -6.17 -6.87 2.20
N SER A 91 -7.02 -5.89 2.51
CA SER A 91 -7.27 -4.75 1.63
C SER A 91 -6.20 -3.67 1.73
N CYS A 92 -5.28 -3.79 2.67
CA CYS A 92 -4.30 -2.75 2.99
C CYS A 92 -2.89 -3.29 2.81
N GLU A 93 -2.07 -2.50 2.10
CA GLU A 93 -0.60 -2.58 2.09
C GLU A 93 0.00 -2.08 3.44
N ILE A 94 -0.70 -2.26 4.57
CA ILE A 94 -0.02 -2.11 5.86
C ILE A 94 0.78 -3.41 6.05
N MET A 95 1.99 -3.41 5.50
CA MET A 95 2.95 -4.52 5.65
C MET A 95 3.57 -4.58 7.04
N GLU A 96 3.45 -3.49 7.83
CA GLU A 96 3.95 -3.43 9.20
C GLU A 96 2.80 -3.60 10.19
N LEU A 97 2.86 -4.65 11.00
CA LEU A 97 1.99 -4.76 12.17
C LEU A 97 2.17 -3.48 12.99
N SER A 98 1.08 -2.78 13.32
CA SER A 98 1.16 -1.74 14.35
C SER A 98 1.75 -2.32 15.64
N ASP A 99 2.37 -1.50 16.48
CA ASP A 99 2.96 -1.97 17.76
C ASP A 99 1.98 -2.83 18.57
N ARG A 100 0.69 -2.48 18.52
CA ARG A 100 -0.39 -3.23 19.17
C ARG A 100 -0.61 -4.60 18.51
N GLU A 101 -0.65 -4.67 17.19
CA GLU A 101 -0.83 -5.92 16.45
C GLU A 101 0.41 -6.83 16.60
N ALA A 102 1.61 -6.25 16.55
CA ALA A 102 2.85 -6.96 16.78
C ALA A 102 2.89 -7.57 18.20
N ALA A 103 2.54 -6.78 19.21
CA ALA A 103 2.42 -7.26 20.58
C ALA A 103 1.35 -8.35 20.73
N PHE A 104 0.23 -8.24 20.02
CA PHE A 104 -0.82 -9.25 20.01
C PHE A 104 -0.34 -10.56 19.39
N VAL A 105 0.26 -10.52 18.19
CA VAL A 105 0.83 -11.69 17.51
C VAL A 105 1.93 -12.33 18.36
N SER A 106 2.79 -11.53 19.00
CA SER A 106 3.84 -12.05 19.89
C SER A 106 3.26 -12.82 21.08
N LYS A 107 2.18 -12.31 21.69
CA LYS A 107 1.51 -13.00 22.81
C LYS A 107 0.84 -14.29 22.34
N LEU A 108 0.11 -14.22 21.22
CA LEU A 108 -0.55 -15.38 20.63
C LEU A 108 0.43 -16.52 20.31
N ARG A 109 1.60 -16.20 19.72
CA ARG A 109 2.63 -17.19 19.39
C ARG A 109 3.26 -17.88 20.62
N GLY A 110 3.11 -17.29 21.81
CA GLY A 110 3.58 -17.87 23.06
C GLY A 110 2.54 -18.74 23.77
N LEU A 111 1.31 -18.84 23.27
CA LEU A 111 0.25 -19.64 23.88
C LEU A 111 0.36 -21.11 23.50
N SER A 112 -0.21 -21.98 24.34
CA SER A 112 -0.46 -23.36 23.99
C SER A 112 -1.50 -23.45 22.85
N GLN A 113 -1.59 -24.62 22.19
CA GLN A 113 -2.62 -24.82 21.17
C GLN A 113 -4.04 -24.67 21.75
N GLU A 114 -4.28 -25.20 22.95
CA GLU A 114 -5.59 -25.12 23.63
C GLU A 114 -5.97 -23.66 23.93
N ASP A 115 -5.06 -22.89 24.50
CA ASP A 115 -5.29 -21.46 24.79
C ASP A 115 -5.48 -20.63 23.51
N CYS A 116 -4.73 -20.96 22.44
CA CYS A 116 -4.90 -20.33 21.14
C CYS A 116 -6.31 -20.57 20.59
N ASP A 117 -6.82 -21.80 20.69
CA ASP A 117 -8.16 -22.16 20.23
C ASP A 117 -9.25 -21.45 21.04
N GLU A 118 -9.05 -21.25 22.35
CA GLU A 118 -9.96 -20.43 23.18
C GLU A 118 -10.00 -18.97 22.73
N VAL A 119 -8.84 -18.37 22.46
CA VAL A 119 -8.76 -17.01 21.92
C VAL A 119 -9.48 -16.91 20.58
N MET A 120 -9.32 -17.90 19.70
CA MET A 120 -10.01 -17.93 18.41
C MET A 120 -11.53 -17.99 18.58
N LYS A 121 -12.05 -18.87 19.45
CA LYS A 121 -13.49 -18.93 19.79
C LYS A 121 -14.00 -17.59 20.32
N PHE A 122 -13.21 -16.93 21.17
CA PHE A 122 -13.58 -15.62 21.70
C PHE A 122 -13.67 -14.54 20.60
N ILE A 123 -12.73 -14.53 19.65
CA ILE A 123 -12.75 -13.62 18.50
C ILE A 123 -13.99 -13.85 17.64
N GLU A 124 -14.32 -15.10 17.34
CA GLU A 124 -15.53 -15.47 16.59
C GLU A 124 -16.81 -15.02 17.30
N TRP A 125 -16.89 -15.26 18.62
CA TRP A 125 -17.98 -14.76 19.44
C TRP A 125 -18.09 -13.23 19.41
N LYS A 126 -16.98 -12.50 19.51
CA LYS A 126 -17.00 -11.03 19.39
C LYS A 126 -17.47 -10.55 18.03
N LYS A 127 -17.11 -11.24 16.95
CA LYS A 127 -17.59 -10.93 15.60
C LYS A 127 -19.10 -11.16 15.46
N SER A 128 -19.64 -12.24 16.02
CA SER A 128 -21.09 -12.51 15.95
C SER A 128 -21.94 -11.47 16.70
N GLN A 129 -21.40 -10.88 17.78
CA GLN A 129 -22.05 -9.77 18.50
C GLN A 129 -22.00 -8.43 17.73
N SER A 130 -21.04 -8.28 16.80
CA SER A 130 -20.80 -7.03 16.08
C SER A 130 -21.59 -6.91 14.76
N GLY A 131 -22.24 -8.00 14.29
CA GLY A 131 -23.05 -8.02 13.08
C GLY A 131 -24.53 -7.64 13.27
N THR A 132 -24.93 -7.11 14.43
CA THR A 132 -26.33 -6.79 14.78
C THR A 132 -26.57 -5.30 15.07
N LYS A 133 -25.77 -4.40 14.48
CA LYS A 133 -26.04 -2.95 14.52
C LYS A 133 -25.97 -2.35 13.13
#